data_AF-A0A946EEW1-F1
#
_entry.id   AF-A0A946EEW1-F1
#
_cell.length_a   1.000
_cell.length_b   1.000
_cell.length_c   1.000
_cell.angle_alpha   90.00
_cell.angle_beta   90.00
_cell.angle_gamma   90.00
#
_symmetry.space_group_name_H-M   'P 1'
#
loop_
_entity.id
_entity.type
_entity.pdbx_description
1 polymer ?
#
loop_
_entity_poly.entity_id
_entity_poly.type
_entity_poly.pdbx_seq_one_letter_code
_entity_poly.pdbx_strand_id
1 'polypeptide(L)'
;MDNANIRVVELFCMLHDTQRRNERRDPSHGRRAARYAKSLRGVWFDLSDKEMELLTEALKYHSDGYTEADITVQVCWDADRLDLGRVGIKPAPHRLCTASAKSVDVLEAAYERSVKGNL
;
A
#
# COMPACT_ATOMS: atom_id res chain seq x y z
N MET A 1 11.03 11.43 9.55
CA MET A 1 9.58 11.26 9.34
C MET A 1 9.30 11.59 7.90
N ASP A 2 8.84 10.61 7.14
CA ASP A 2 8.48 10.82 5.74
C ASP A 2 7.23 11.71 5.68
N ASN A 3 7.26 12.77 4.88
CA ASN A 3 6.16 13.76 4.80
C ASN A 3 5.03 13.28 3.86
N ALA A 4 4.49 12.09 4.13
CA ALA A 4 3.42 11.49 3.33
C ALA A 4 2.05 12.12 3.64
N ASN A 5 1.19 12.23 2.62
CA ASN A 5 -0.18 12.65 2.84
C ASN A 5 -0.99 11.56 3.55
N ILE A 6 -1.29 11.78 4.83
CA ILE A 6 -1.99 10.82 5.70
C ILE A 6 -3.36 10.42 5.15
N ARG A 7 -4.11 11.34 4.54
CA ARG A 7 -5.46 11.06 4.00
C ARG A 7 -5.40 10.03 2.88
N VAL A 8 -4.38 10.12 2.03
CA VAL A 8 -4.14 9.14 0.95
C VAL A 8 -3.72 7.79 1.53
N VAL A 9 -2.84 7.79 2.54
CA VAL A 9 -2.37 6.56 3.21
C VAL A 9 -3.53 5.82 3.88
N GLU A 10 -4.42 6.52 4.59
CA GLU A 10 -5.60 5.94 5.23
C GLU A 10 -6.55 5.32 4.21
N LEU A 11 -6.85 6.04 3.12
CA LEU A 11 -7.71 5.52 2.05
C LEU A 11 -7.08 4.34 1.32
N PHE A 12 -5.77 4.36 1.11
CA PHE A 12 -5.04 3.22 0.55
C PHE A 12 -5.18 1.98 1.44
N CYS A 13 -4.96 2.13 2.75
CA CYS A 13 -5.09 1.05 3.74
C CYS A 13 -6.47 0.38 3.64
N MET A 14 -7.54 1.17 3.56
CA MET A 14 -8.91 0.65 3.46
C MET A 14 -9.26 0.03 2.10
N LEU A 15 -8.62 0.44 1.00
CA LEU A 15 -9.10 0.15 -0.36
C LEU A 15 -8.24 -0.82 -1.16
N HIS A 16 -6.93 -0.92 -0.91
CA HIS A 16 -5.95 -1.57 -1.81
C HIS A 16 -6.35 -3.00 -2.20
N ASP A 17 -6.84 -3.80 -1.25
CA ASP A 17 -7.23 -5.18 -1.46
C ASP A 17 -8.74 -5.42 -1.60
N THR A 18 -9.59 -4.38 -1.48
CA THR A 18 -11.06 -4.52 -1.53
C THR A 18 -11.59 -5.11 -2.83
N GLN A 19 -10.81 -4.99 -3.90
CA GLN A 19 -11.18 -5.47 -5.23
C GLN A 19 -10.46 -6.75 -5.62
N ARG A 20 -9.77 -7.43 -4.69
CA ARG A 20 -9.21 -8.76 -4.88
C ARG A 20 -10.35 -9.77 -5.04
N ARG A 21 -10.28 -10.59 -6.08
CA ARG A 21 -11.33 -11.59 -6.41
C ARG A 21 -10.99 -12.99 -5.93
N ASN A 22 -9.71 -13.24 -5.63
CA ASN A 22 -9.24 -14.53 -5.13
C ASN A 22 -7.87 -14.36 -4.46
N GLU A 23 -7.51 -15.35 -3.64
CA GLU A 23 -6.23 -15.42 -2.91
C GLU A 23 -5.06 -15.98 -3.74
N ARG A 24 -5.26 -16.22 -5.05
CA ARG A 24 -4.22 -16.74 -5.94
C ARG A 24 -3.60 -15.58 -6.72
N ARG A 25 -3.67 -15.63 -8.05
CA ARG A 25 -3.09 -14.64 -8.94
C ARG A 25 -4.17 -13.69 -9.44
N ASP A 26 -4.11 -12.45 -8.99
CA ASP A 26 -5.05 -11.41 -9.39
C ASP A 26 -4.33 -10.08 -9.70
N PRO A 27 -3.50 -10.00 -10.75
CA PRO A 27 -2.66 -8.83 -11.05
C PRO A 27 -3.45 -7.57 -11.44
N SER A 28 -4.78 -7.66 -11.53
CA SER A 28 -5.64 -6.53 -11.88
C SER A 28 -6.38 -5.94 -10.68
N HIS A 29 -6.24 -6.49 -9.46
CA HIS A 29 -6.97 -6.01 -8.30
C HIS A 29 -6.66 -4.55 -7.97
N GLY A 30 -5.39 -4.14 -7.98
CA GLY A 30 -5.01 -2.73 -7.78
C GLY A 30 -5.67 -1.77 -8.78
N ARG A 31 -5.70 -2.13 -10.07
CA ARG A 31 -6.40 -1.34 -11.12
C ARG A 31 -7.91 -1.27 -10.88
N ARG A 32 -8.52 -2.33 -10.35
CA ARG A 32 -9.94 -2.33 -9.97
C ARG A 32 -10.16 -1.47 -8.73
N ALA A 33 -9.31 -1.58 -7.71
CA ALA A 33 -9.38 -0.77 -6.49
C ALA A 33 -9.30 0.71 -6.81
N ALA A 34 -8.40 1.12 -7.71
CA ALA A 34 -8.31 2.50 -8.16
C ALA A 34 -9.58 3.00 -8.88
N ARG A 35 -10.22 2.16 -9.70
CA ARG A 35 -11.51 2.50 -10.32
C ARG A 35 -12.63 2.60 -9.28
N TYR A 36 -12.63 1.71 -8.29
CA TYR A 36 -13.59 1.74 -7.21
C TYR A 36 -13.44 3.00 -6.35
N ALA A 37 -12.22 3.37 -5.96
CA ALA A 37 -11.94 4.61 -5.24
C ALA A 37 -12.49 5.85 -5.96
N LYS A 38 -12.34 5.92 -7.30
CA LYS A 38 -12.92 7.00 -8.10
C LYS A 38 -14.44 7.07 -8.04
N SER A 39 -15.13 5.92 -7.99
CA SER A 39 -16.58 5.89 -7.83
C SER A 39 -17.07 6.27 -6.42
N LEU A 40 -16.20 6.23 -5.42
CA LEU A 40 -16.52 6.60 -4.04
C LEU A 40 -16.26 8.09 -3.74
N ARG A 41 -15.41 8.76 -4.53
CA ARG A 41 -15.10 10.19 -4.38
C ARG A 41 -16.37 11.03 -4.54
N GLY A 42 -16.57 11.97 -3.61
CA GLY A 42 -17.75 12.84 -3.58
C GLY A 42 -19.00 12.18 -3.01
N VAL A 43 -18.95 10.88 -2.67
CA VAL A 43 -20.04 10.14 -2.02
C VAL A 43 -19.66 9.74 -0.60
N TRP A 44 -18.48 9.13 -0.43
CA TRP A 44 -18.01 8.59 0.85
C TRP A 44 -16.81 9.34 1.42
N PHE A 45 -16.00 9.94 0.56
CA PHE A 45 -14.90 10.79 0.96
C PHE A 45 -14.68 11.84 -0.12
N ASP A 46 -14.02 12.93 0.24
CA ASP A 46 -13.55 13.92 -0.71
C ASP A 46 -12.03 14.05 -0.64
N LEU A 47 -11.42 14.22 -1.80
CA LEU A 47 -9.99 14.42 -2.00
C LEU A 47 -9.83 15.45 -3.11
N SER A 48 -8.77 16.26 -3.04
CA SER A 48 -8.37 17.08 -4.18
C SER A 48 -7.99 16.20 -5.38
N ASP A 49 -7.94 16.79 -6.58
CA ASP A 49 -7.51 16.06 -7.78
C ASP A 49 -6.10 15.49 -7.60
N LYS A 50 -5.20 16.24 -6.95
CA LYS A 50 -3.84 15.78 -6.68
C LYS A 50 -3.79 14.60 -5.73
N GLU A 51 -4.58 14.62 -4.66
CA GLU A 51 -4.68 13.49 -3.73
C GLU A 51 -5.29 12.26 -4.42
N MET A 52 -6.28 12.45 -5.30
CA MET A 52 -6.87 11.37 -6.08
C MET A 52 -5.89 10.74 -7.07
N GLU A 53 -4.99 11.53 -7.66
CA GLU A 53 -3.89 11.01 -8.48
C GLU A 53 -2.97 10.11 -7.66
N LEU A 54 -2.52 10.58 -6.49
CA LEU A 54 -1.66 9.81 -5.58
C LEU A 54 -2.34 8.51 -5.14
N LEU A 55 -3.60 8.57 -4.69
CA LEU A 55 -4.36 7.39 -4.30
C LEU A 55 -4.53 6.42 -5.48
N THR A 56 -4.82 6.94 -6.68
CA THR A 56 -4.98 6.12 -7.89
C THR A 56 -3.68 5.38 -8.23
N GLU A 57 -2.53 6.05 -8.15
CA GLU A 57 -1.22 5.46 -8.42
C GLU A 57 -0.85 4.41 -7.37
N ALA A 58 -0.99 4.75 -6.09
CA ALA A 58 -0.75 3.84 -4.97
C ALA A 58 -1.55 2.54 -5.13
N LEU A 59 -2.86 2.64 -5.35
CA LEU A 59 -3.74 1.49 -5.53
C LEU A 59 -3.37 0.66 -6.77
N LYS A 60 -3.12 1.29 -7.92
CA LYS A 60 -2.89 0.58 -9.19
C LYS A 60 -1.68 -0.34 -9.13
N TYR A 61 -0.61 0.09 -8.47
CA TYR A 61 0.72 -0.47 -8.65
C TYR A 61 1.33 -1.08 -7.38
N HIS A 62 0.59 -1.14 -6.27
CA HIS A 62 1.15 -1.65 -5.00
C HIS A 62 1.74 -3.06 -5.12
N SER A 63 1.13 -3.92 -5.94
CA SER A 63 1.60 -5.29 -6.20
C SER A 63 2.64 -5.43 -7.33
N ASP A 64 3.00 -4.35 -8.03
CA ASP A 64 3.80 -4.42 -9.27
C ASP A 64 5.32 -4.35 -9.00
N GLY A 65 5.72 -4.07 -7.75
CA GLY A 65 7.12 -4.11 -7.31
C GLY A 65 7.93 -2.84 -7.58
N TYR A 66 7.31 -1.75 -8.03
CA TYR A 66 7.98 -0.45 -8.16
C TYR A 66 8.44 0.11 -6.81
N THR A 67 9.52 0.89 -6.82
CA THR A 67 10.13 1.49 -5.62
C THR A 67 10.35 3.00 -5.74
N GLU A 68 9.99 3.59 -6.87
CA GLU A 68 10.15 5.02 -7.14
C GLU A 68 8.79 5.62 -7.52
N ALA A 69 8.39 6.66 -6.79
CA ALA A 69 7.16 7.42 -6.95
C ALA A 69 7.18 8.66 -6.01
N ASP A 70 6.07 9.39 -5.91
CA ASP A 70 5.84 10.35 -4.83
C ASP A 70 5.98 9.68 -3.45
N ILE A 71 6.49 10.42 -2.45
CA ILE A 71 6.71 9.89 -1.10
C ILE A 71 5.45 9.28 -0.46
N THR A 72 4.27 9.82 -0.76
CA THR A 72 2.98 9.28 -0.29
C THR A 72 2.71 7.90 -0.87
N VAL A 73 2.97 7.74 -2.17
CA VAL A 73 2.78 6.47 -2.90
C VAL A 73 3.78 5.42 -2.40
N GLN A 74 5.04 5.82 -2.22
CA GLN A 74 6.09 4.97 -1.65
C GLN A 74 5.72 4.43 -0.27
N VAL A 75 5.23 5.30 0.63
CA VAL A 75 4.79 4.89 1.98
C VAL A 75 3.63 3.91 1.92
N CYS A 76 2.67 4.08 0.99
CA CYS A 76 1.58 3.13 0.80
C CYS A 76 2.10 1.74 0.40
N TRP A 77 3.01 1.69 -0.58
CA TRP A 77 3.60 0.43 -1.03
C TRP A 77 4.47 -0.23 0.04
N ASP A 78 5.20 0.56 0.82
CA ASP A 78 5.99 0.04 1.94
C ASP A 78 5.10 -0.53 3.03
N ALA A 79 3.98 0.13 3.36
CA ALA A 79 3.04 -0.36 4.35
C ALA A 79 2.43 -1.72 3.95
N ASP A 80 1.99 -1.86 2.69
CA ASP A 80 1.48 -3.13 2.15
C ASP A 80 2.56 -4.23 2.18
N ARG A 81 3.77 -3.91 1.72
CA ARG A 81 4.88 -4.88 1.67
C ARG A 81 5.33 -5.31 3.06
N LEU A 82 5.40 -4.39 4.02
CA LEU A 82 5.81 -4.68 5.40
C LEU A 82 4.81 -5.59 6.14
N ASP A 83 3.58 -5.73 5.63
CA ASP A 83 2.56 -6.61 6.18
C ASP A 83 2.56 -8.03 5.55
N LEU A 84 3.41 -8.29 4.55
CA LEU A 84 3.47 -9.57 3.85
C LEU A 84 3.88 -10.78 4.71
N GLY A 85 4.39 -10.55 5.94
CA GLY A 85 4.66 -11.63 6.88
C GLY A 85 3.40 -12.45 7.22
N ARG A 86 2.21 -11.84 7.16
CA ARG A 86 0.92 -12.54 7.36
C ARG A 86 0.65 -13.63 6.31
N VAL A 87 1.29 -13.55 5.14
CA VAL A 87 1.22 -14.58 4.08
C VAL A 87 2.52 -15.37 3.95
N GLY A 88 3.39 -15.31 4.95
CA GLY A 88 4.63 -16.07 5.01
C GLY A 88 5.77 -15.50 4.16
N ILE A 89 5.70 -14.22 3.76
CA ILE A 89 6.73 -13.58 2.94
C ILE A 89 7.47 -12.53 3.77
N LYS A 90 8.78 -12.71 3.95
CA LYS A 90 9.65 -11.68 4.51
C LYS A 90 10.06 -10.68 3.41
N PRO A 91 9.79 -9.37 3.56
CA PRO A 91 10.16 -8.39 2.55
C PRO A 91 11.68 -8.28 2.39
N ALA A 92 12.15 -8.19 1.14
CA ALA A 92 13.55 -7.89 0.88
C ALA A 92 13.76 -6.36 0.94
N PRO A 93 14.79 -5.83 1.64
CA PRO A 93 15.01 -4.39 1.78
C PRO A 93 15.06 -3.63 0.45
N HIS A 94 15.63 -4.22 -0.61
CA HIS A 94 15.72 -3.58 -1.93
C HIS A 94 14.37 -3.46 -2.66
N ARG A 95 13.31 -4.10 -2.15
CA ARG A 95 11.93 -3.96 -2.65
C ARG A 95 11.11 -2.96 -1.84
N LEU A 96 11.68 -2.33 -0.82
CA LEU A 96 11.06 -1.22 -0.10
C LEU A 96 11.50 0.10 -0.73
N CYS A 97 10.76 1.16 -0.47
CA CYS A 97 10.91 2.47 -1.09
C CYS A 97 11.72 3.40 -0.19
N THR A 98 11.22 3.70 1.02
CA THR A 98 11.81 4.72 1.90
C THR A 98 12.97 4.20 2.72
N ALA A 99 13.87 5.10 3.14
CA ALA A 99 14.97 4.75 4.02
C ALA A 99 14.48 4.21 5.37
N SER A 100 13.36 4.75 5.89
CA SER A 100 12.73 4.27 7.12
C SER A 100 12.25 2.83 6.97
N ALA A 101 11.53 2.49 5.89
CA ALA A 101 11.08 1.12 5.65
C ALA A 101 12.24 0.13 5.46
N LYS A 102 13.34 0.58 4.83
CA LYS A 102 14.57 -0.21 4.61
C LYS A 102 15.39 -0.46 5.88
N SER A 103 15.19 0.32 6.94
CA SER A 103 15.95 0.15 8.17
C SER A 103 15.66 -1.21 8.80
N VAL A 104 16.71 -1.85 9.33
CA VAL A 104 16.61 -3.19 9.92
C VAL A 104 15.59 -3.20 11.05
N ASP A 105 15.63 -2.19 11.93
CA ASP A 105 14.73 -2.11 13.09
C ASP A 105 13.25 -2.05 12.68
N VAL A 106 12.92 -1.24 11.66
CA VAL A 106 11.53 -1.12 11.19
C VAL A 106 11.09 -2.39 10.47
N LEU A 107 11.92 -2.94 9.59
CA LEU A 107 11.60 -4.14 8.82
C LEU A 107 11.37 -5.33 9.73
N GLU A 108 12.30 -5.60 10.65
CA GLU A 108 12.17 -6.73 11.57
C GLU A 108 10.96 -6.56 12.50
N ALA A 109 10.77 -5.37 13.07
CA ALA A 109 9.61 -5.12 13.94
C ALA A 109 8.27 -5.25 13.19
N ALA A 110 8.19 -4.82 11.92
CA ALA A 110 6.99 -4.97 11.11
C ALA A 110 6.75 -6.43 10.70
N TYR A 111 7.82 -7.15 10.33
CA TYR A 111 7.74 -8.56 10.03
C TYR A 111 7.26 -9.38 11.24
N GLU A 112 7.82 -9.14 12.43
CA GLU A 112 7.38 -9.79 13.67
C GLU A 112 5.91 -9.51 14.01
N ARG A 113 5.42 -8.29 13.76
CA ARG A 113 4.01 -7.96 13.97
C ARG A 113 3.10 -8.68 12.96
N SER A 114 3.46 -8.68 11.68
CA SER A 114 2.63 -9.27 10.62
C SER A 114 2.53 -10.79 10.73
N VAL A 115 3.55 -11.48 11.27
CA VAL A 115 3.45 -12.93 11.53
C VAL A 115 2.63 -13.27 12.79
N LYS A 116 2.58 -12.38 13.80
CA LYS A 116 1.84 -12.63 15.06
C LYS A 116 0.32 -12.53 14.90
N GLY A 117 -0.16 -11.79 13.90
CA GLY A 117 -1.59 -11.71 13.57
C GLY A 117 -2.19 -13.02 13.01
N ASN A 118 -1.37 -14.06 12.81
CA ASN A 118 -1.77 -15.38 12.34
C ASN A 118 -1.99 -16.41 13.47
N LEU A 119 -2.07 -15.98 14.74
CA LEU A 119 -2.44 -16.83 15.89
C LEU A 119 -3.89 -16.62 16.32
#